data_AF-A0A8I2G9E7-F1
#
_entry.id   AF-A0A8I2G9E7-F1
#
_cell.length_a   1.000
_cell.length_b   1.000
_cell.length_c   1.000
_cell.angle_alpha   90.00
_cell.angle_beta   90.00
_cell.angle_gamma   90.00
#
_symmetry.space_group_name_H-M   'P 1'
#
loop_
_entity.id
_entity.type
_entity.pdbx_description
1 polymer ?
#
loop_
_entity_poly.entity_id
_entity_poly.type
_entity_poly.pdbx_seq_one_letter_code
_entity_poly.pdbx_strand_id
1 'polypeptide(L)' 'LTILAVILGILVSNYLSKPLSKLKNAMDKIGKGDMDIKVDFKRKDEIGQLANAFNQMVEHRKQAE' A
#
# COMPACT_ATOMS: atom_id res chain seq x y z
N LEU A 1 1.73 -10.92 -29.81
CA LEU A 1 2.09 -9.65 -29.13
C LEU A 1 0.96 -9.11 -28.25
N THR A 2 -0.27 -8.97 -28.76
CA THR A 2 -1.42 -8.45 -28.00
C THR A 2 -1.73 -9.23 -26.73
N ILE A 3 -1.77 -10.57 -26.80
CA ILE A 3 -2.02 -11.42 -25.63
C ILE A 3 -0.91 -11.23 -24.57
N LEU A 4 0.35 -11.13 -25.00
CA LEU A 4 1.47 -10.89 -24.10
C LEU A 4 1.37 -9.53 -23.41
N ALA A 5 0.97 -8.49 -24.14
CA ALA A 5 0.74 -7.16 -23.56
C ALA A 5 -0.38 -7.17 -22.51
N VAL A 6 -1.47 -7.91 -22.76
CA VAL A 6 -2.58 -8.07 -21.80
C VAL A 6 -2.10 -8.79 -20.54
N ILE A 7 -1.34 -9.88 -20.67
CA ILE A 7 -0.79 -10.64 -19.54
C ILE A 7 0.15 -9.75 -18.70
N LEU A 8 1.05 -9.01 -19.35
CA LEU A 8 1.96 -8.08 -18.66
C LEU A 8 1.18 -6.98 -17.93
N GLY A 9 0.14 -6.42 -18.56
CA GLY A 9 -0.72 -5.42 -17.91
C GLY A 9 -1.39 -5.95 -16.65
N ILE A 10 -1.88 -7.19 -16.67
CA ILE A 10 -2.48 -7.83 -15.49
C ILE A 10 -1.43 -8.07 -14.40
N LEU A 11 -0.23 -8.52 -14.76
CA LEU A 11 0.86 -8.74 -13.81
C LEU A 11 1.28 -7.43 -13.13
N VAL A 12 1.52 -6.37 -13.90
CA VAL A 12 1.88 -5.05 -13.36
C VAL A 12 0.76 -4.49 -12.49
N SER A 13 -0.50 -4.60 -12.93
CA SER A 13 -1.64 -4.14 -12.14
C SER A 13 -1.72 -4.86 -10.79
N ASN A 14 -1.53 -6.18 -10.78
CA ASN A 14 -1.58 -6.97 -9.55
C ASN A 14 -0.36 -6.76 -8.65
N TYR A 15 0.82 -6.59 -9.23
CA TYR A 15 2.09 -6.51 -8.50
C TYR A 15 2.48 -5.08 -8.10
N LEU A 16 2.00 -4.04 -8.79
CA LEU A 16 2.28 -2.64 -8.46
C LEU A 16 1.01 -1.85 -8.17
N SER A 17 0.09 -1.74 -9.14
CA SER A 17 -1.02 -0.78 -9.06
C SER A 17 -1.98 -1.09 -7.91
N LYS A 18 -2.35 -2.35 -7.71
CA LYS A 18 -3.27 -2.76 -6.63
C LYS A 18 -2.68 -2.49 -5.24
N PRO A 19 -1.44 -2.92 -4.92
CA PRO A 19 -0.80 -2.58 -3.65
C PRO A 19 -0.63 -1.07 -3.42
N LEU A 20 -0.19 -0.31 -4.42
CA LEU A 20 -0.07 1.14 -4.31
C LEU A 20 -1.43 1.82 -4.08
N SER A 21 -2.48 1.37 -4.77
CA SER A 21 -3.84 1.87 -4.55
C SER A 21 -4.35 1.59 -3.14
N LYS A 22 -4.06 0.41 -2.58
CA LYS A 22 -4.38 0.09 -1.18
C LYS A 22 -3.67 1.01 -0.20
N LEU A 23 -2.36 1.26 -0.41
CA LEU A 23 -1.58 2.17 0.43
C LEU A 23 -2.11 3.60 0.34
N LYS A 24 -2.41 4.10 -0.86
CA LYS A 24 -3.04 5.41 -1.08
C LYS A 24 -4.37 5.53 -0.33
N ASN A 25 -5.22 4.52 -0.40
CA ASN A 25 -6.52 4.54 0.28
C ASN A 25 -6.37 4.53 1.82
N ALA A 26 -5.37 3.83 2.34
CA ALA A 26 -5.05 3.89 3.77
C ALA A 26 -4.55 5.29 4.17
N MET A 27 -3.65 5.89 3.39
CA MET A 27 -3.19 7.26 3.59
C MET A 27 -4.34 8.27 3.62
N ASP A 28 -5.30 8.18 2.69
CA ASP A 28 -6.46 9.07 2.65
C ASP A 28 -7.33 8.98 3.91
N LYS A 29 -7.51 7.76 4.44
CA LYS A 29 -8.27 7.55 5.69
C LYS A 29 -7.52 8.08 6.92
N ILE A 30 -6.20 7.90 7.01
CA ILE A 30 -5.38 8.51 8.07
C ILE A 30 -5.51 10.03 8.03
N GLY A 31 -5.48 10.62 6.83
CA GLY A 31 -5.68 12.05 6.61
C GLY A 31 -7.05 12.57 7.09
N LYS A 32 -8.05 11.69 7.19
CA LYS A 32 -9.40 11.99 7.73
C LYS A 32 -9.54 11.69 9.22
N GLY A 33 -8.47 11.30 9.90
CA GLY A 33 -8.45 11.03 11.35
C GLY A 33 -8.73 9.58 11.75
N ASP A 34 -8.94 8.66 10.80
CA ASP A 34 -9.06 7.23 11.10
C ASP A 34 -7.66 6.63 11.24
N MET A 35 -7.16 6.47 12.47
CA MET A 35 -5.81 5.93 12.76
C MET A 35 -5.77 4.43 13.05
N ASP A 36 -6.90 3.71 13.01
CA ASP A 36 -6.93 2.27 13.34
C ASP A 36 -6.67 1.35 12.13
N ILE A 37 -6.21 1.94 11.03
CA ILE A 37 -5.96 1.26 9.77
C ILE A 37 -4.50 0.88 9.61
N LYS A 38 -4.29 -0.40 9.30
CA LYS A 38 -2.98 -0.99 9.02
C LYS A 38 -2.92 -1.51 7.60
N VAL A 39 -1.81 -1.25 6.92
CA VAL A 39 -1.52 -1.80 5.60
C VAL A 39 -0.69 -3.08 5.77
N ASP A 40 -1.36 -4.23 5.78
CA ASP A 40 -0.67 -5.54 5.83
C ASP A 40 -0.36 -6.05 4.42
N PHE A 41 0.88 -5.82 3.97
CA PHE A 41 1.43 -6.44 2.78
C PHE A 41 2.42 -7.53 3.19
N LYS A 42 2.08 -8.80 2.93
CA LYS A 42 3.05 -9.92 3.00
C LYS A 42 4.01 -9.88 1.81
N ARG A 43 4.73 -8.77 1.64
CA ARG A 43 5.70 -8.53 0.57
C ARG A 43 7.05 -8.18 1.18
N LYS A 44 8.12 -8.67 0.56
CA LYS A 44 9.52 -8.44 1.00
C LYS A 44 10.28 -7.49 0.06
N ASP A 45 9.57 -6.84 -0.84
CA ASP A 45 10.11 -5.87 -1.80
C ASP A 45 9.96 -4.43 -1.28
N GLU A 46 10.30 -3.46 -2.13
CA GLU A 46 10.27 -2.03 -1.84
C GLU A 46 8.85 -1.55 -1.46
N ILE A 47 7.80 -2.16 -2.03
CA ILE A 47 6.41 -1.82 -1.70
C ILE A 47 6.06 -2.32 -0.30
N GLY A 48 6.54 -3.51 0.08
CA GLY A 48 6.44 -4.03 1.44
C GLY A 48 7.16 -3.14 2.46
N GLN A 49 8.39 -2.72 2.14
CA GLN A 49 9.16 -1.80 2.98
C GLN A 49 8.45 -0.45 3.16
N LEU A 50 7.89 0.11 2.08
CA LEU A 50 7.14 1.36 2.12
C LEU A 50 5.88 1.23 2.98
N ALA A 51 5.14 0.13 2.87
CA ALA A 51 3.97 -0.12 3.72
C ALA A 51 4.35 -0.27 5.20
N ASN A 52 5.48 -0.91 5.50
CA ASN A 52 5.97 -1.03 6.87
C ASN A 52 6.35 0.35 7.45
N ALA A 53 7.08 1.17 6.69
CA ALA A 53 7.42 2.53 7.09
C ALA A 53 6.17 3.41 7.30
N PHE A 54 5.17 3.27 6.44
CA PHE A 54 3.87 3.94 6.60
C PHE A 54 3.17 3.52 7.90
N ASN A 55 3.08 2.21 8.18
CA ASN A 55 2.47 1.71 9.41
C ASN A 55 3.20 2.23 10.65
N GLN A 56 4.53 2.28 10.62
CA GLN A 56 5.32 2.84 11.71
C GLN A 56 5.02 4.33 11.91
N MET A 57 4.91 5.13 10.84
CA MET A 57 4.54 6.54 10.94
C MET A 57 3.16 6.72 11.59
N VAL A 58 2.17 5.91 11.19
CA VAL A 58 0.82 5.94 11.77
C VAL A 58 0.85 5.59 13.26
N GLU A 59 1.56 4.53 13.63
CA GLU A 59 1.69 4.08 15.01
C GLU A 59 2.30 5.16 15.91
N HIS A 60 3.37 5.83 15.45
CA HIS A 60 3.97 6.95 16.18
C HIS A 60 3.00 8.11 16.37
N ARG A 61 2.16 8.42 15.37
CA ARG A 61 1.15 9.46 15.50
C ARG A 61 0.04 9.08 16.48
N LYS A 62 -0.40 7.82 16.49
CA LYS A 62 -1.42 7.30 17.42
C LYS A 62 -0.96 7.33 18.88
N GLN A 63 0.33 7.20 19.14
CA GLN A 63 0.91 7.25 20.49
C GLN A 63 1.19 8.69 20.98
N ALA A 64 1.22 9.67 20.08
CA ALA A 64 1.52 11.06 20.40
C ALA A 64 0.26 11.91 20.67
N GLU A 65 -0.93 11.38 20.39
CA GLU A 65 -2.23 11.90 20.83
C GLU A 65 -2.63 11.30 22.19
#